data_AF-A0A946AB19-F1
#
_entry.id   AF-A0A946AB19-F1
#
_cell.length_a   1.000
_cell.length_b   1.000
_cell.length_c   1.000
_cell.angle_alpha   90.00
_cell.angle_beta   90.00
_cell.angle_gamma   90.00
#
_symmetry.space_group_name_H-M   'P 1'
#
loop_
_entity.id
_entity.type
_entity.pdbx_description
1 polymer ?
#
loop_
_entity_poly.entity_id
_entity_poly.type
_entity_poly.pdbx_seq_one_letter_code
_entity_poly.pdbx_strand_id
1 'polypeptide(L)' 'LSLRPGDTTVLQENMVIHIIPGIWMDDWGIEISDCILVTPSGGEAFCKYPRKLVVKD' A
#
# COMPACT_ATOMS: atom_id res chain seq x y z
N LEU A 1 -0.56 -10.10 7.15
CA LEU A 1 -1.77 -9.28 7.38
C LEU A 1 -2.47 -9.07 6.05
N SER A 2 -3.80 -9.19 5.98
CA SER A 2 -4.58 -8.85 4.78
C SER A 2 -5.46 -7.67 5.14
N LEU A 3 -5.21 -6.50 4.55
CA LEU A 3 -6.05 -5.32 4.79
C LEU A 3 -7.37 -5.48 4.05
N ARG A 4 -8.40 -5.90 4.78
CA ARG A 4 -9.73 -6.14 4.24
C ARG A 4 -10.80 -5.92 5.32
N PRO A 5 -12.07 -5.66 4.94
CA PRO A 5 -13.16 -5.61 5.90
C PRO A 5 -13.20 -6.87 6.77
N GLY A 6 -13.30 -6.68 8.09
CA GLY A 6 -13.38 -7.77 9.07
C GLY A 6 -12.03 -8.28 9.60
N ASP A 7 -10.88 -7.85 9.07
CA ASP A 7 -9.60 -8.11 9.75
C ASP A 7 -9.49 -7.19 10.97
N THR A 8 -9.38 -7.78 12.16
CA THR A 8 -9.33 -7.06 13.46
C THR A 8 -7.92 -7.06 14.06
N THR A 9 -6.89 -7.41 13.30
CA THR A 9 -5.51 -7.42 13.78
C THR A 9 -5.10 -5.98 14.15
N VAL A 10 -4.67 -5.77 15.40
CA VAL A 10 -4.19 -4.46 15.86
C VAL A 10 -2.79 -4.22 15.30
N LEU A 11 -2.60 -3.11 14.59
CA LEU A 11 -1.29 -2.71 14.09
C LEU A 11 -0.34 -2.42 15.25
N GLN A 12 0.87 -2.96 15.16
CA GLN A 12 1.94 -2.74 16.14
C GLN A 12 3.12 -2.02 15.48
N GLU A 13 3.85 -1.24 16.27
CA GLU A 13 5.11 -0.63 15.84
C GLU A 13 6.06 -1.68 15.24
N ASN A 14 6.83 -1.30 14.22
CA ASN A 14 7.76 -2.15 13.47
C ASN A 14 7.11 -3.22 12.57
N MET A 15 5.78 -3.27 12.49
CA MET A 15 5.14 -4.01 11.39
C MET A 15 5.43 -3.33 10.06
N VAL A 16 5.68 -4.12 9.02
CA VAL A 16 5.74 -3.65 7.63
C VAL A 16 4.61 -4.28 6.85
N ILE A 17 3.81 -3.44 6.17
CA ILE A 17 2.60 -3.86 5.48
C ILE A 17 2.70 -3.41 4.03
N HIS A 18 2.47 -4.33 3.09
CA HIS A 18 2.34 -3.98 1.68
C HIS A 18 0.91 -3.49 1.41
N ILE A 19 0.79 -2.23 1.04
CA ILE A 19 -0.45 -1.57 0.66
C ILE A 19 -0.58 -1.66 -0.86
N ILE A 20 -1.52 -2.47 -1.34
CA ILE A 20 -1.65 -2.84 -2.76
C ILE A 20 -3.09 -2.67 -3.29
N PRO A 21 -3.60 -1.43 -3.39
CA PRO A 21 -4.91 -1.17 -3.97
C PRO A 21 -4.84 -1.25 -5.49
N GLY A 22 -5.15 -2.43 -6.03
CA GLY A 22 -5.35 -2.62 -7.47
C GLY A 22 -6.80 -2.33 -7.89
N ILE A 23 -6.97 -1.64 -9.01
CA ILE A 23 -8.26 -1.51 -9.71
C ILE A 23 -8.15 -2.32 -11.00
N TRP A 24 -9.12 -3.22 -11.20
CA TRP A 24 -9.14 -4.14 -12.33
C TRP A 24 -10.48 -4.01 -13.05
N MET A 25 -10.42 -3.64 -14.32
CA MET A 25 -11.55 -3.58 -15.25
C MET A 25 -11.40 -4.70 -16.30
N ASP A 26 -12.38 -4.86 -17.19
CA ASP A 26 -12.38 -5.96 -18.17
C ASP A 26 -11.18 -5.90 -19.14
N ASP A 27 -10.71 -4.70 -19.50
CA ASP A 27 -9.70 -4.47 -20.54
C ASP A 27 -8.44 -3.72 -20.05
N TRP A 28 -8.43 -3.26 -18.80
CA TRP A 28 -7.27 -2.60 -18.20
C TRP A 28 -7.23 -2.74 -16.69
N GLY A 29 -6.07 -2.42 -16.12
CA GLY A 29 -5.91 -2.32 -14.68
C GLY A 29 -4.88 -1.25 -14.32
N ILE A 30 -4.94 -0.78 -13.09
CA ILE A 30 -3.96 0.12 -12.52
C ILE A 30 -3.68 -0.28 -11.08
N GLU A 31 -2.42 -0.19 -10.71
CA GLU A 31 -1.98 -0.38 -9.34
C GLU A 31 -0.95 0.68 -8.99
N ILE A 32 -1.09 1.28 -7.81
CA ILE A 32 -0.05 2.05 -7.16
C ILE A 32 0.10 1.45 -5.77
N SER A 33 1.22 0.79 -5.50
CA SER A 33 1.46 0.09 -4.24
C SER A 33 2.72 0.57 -3.54
N ASP A 34 2.78 0.35 -2.22
CA ASP A 34 3.92 0.73 -1.39
C ASP A 34 4.00 -0.14 -0.13
N CYS A 35 5.19 -0.25 0.46
CA CYS A 35 5.37 -0.85 1.77
C CYS A 35 5.36 0.26 2.83
N ILE A 36 4.53 0.12 3.86
CA ILE A 36 4.44 1.08 4.96
C ILE A 36 4.96 0.43 6.24
N LEU A 37 5.93 1.10 6.88
CA LEU A 37 6.38 0.81 8.23
C LEU A 37 5.43 1.46 9.23
N VAL A 38 4.86 0.69 10.15
CA VAL A 38 4.08 1.24 11.27
C VAL A 38 5.04 1.82 12.31
N THR A 39 4.84 3.09 12.62
CA THR A 39 5.62 3.85 13.61
C THR A 39 4.75 4.21 14.82
N PRO A 40 5.32 4.74 15.92
CA PRO A 40 4.51 5.19 17.07
C PRO A 40 3.48 6.26 16.74
N SER A 41 3.66 7.01 15.64
CA SER A 41 2.82 8.14 15.25
C SER A 41 2.03 7.93 13.96
N GLY A 42 2.12 6.74 13.33
CA GLY A 42 1.38 6.44 12.10
C GLY A 42 2.11 5.44 11.22
N GLY A 43 2.30 5.80 9.95
CA GLY A 43 2.98 4.97 8.96
C GLY A 43 3.96 5.77 8.11
N GLU A 44 5.14 5.20 7.86
CA GLU A 44 6.17 5.76 6.99
C GLU A 44 6.34 4.88 5.75
N ALA A 45 6.42 5.51 4.57
CA ALA A 45 6.69 4.77 3.35
C ALA A 45 8.14 4.30 3.28
N PHE A 46 8.33 3.02 3.02
CA PHE A 46 9.64 2.39 2.90
C PHE A 46 10.38 2.84 1.63
N CYS A 47 9.62 3.14 0.57
CA CYS A 47 10.16 3.62 -0.71
C CYS A 47 9.87 5.11 -0.93
N LYS A 48 10.90 5.83 -1.42
CA LYS A 48 10.78 7.22 -1.87
C LYS A 48 10.69 7.27 -3.39
N TYR A 49 9.54 6.86 -3.92
CA TYR A 49 9.22 6.96 -5.35
C TYR A 49 7.90 7.72 -5.56
N PRO A 50 7.75 8.49 -6.65
CA PRO A 50 6.48 9.18 -6.92
C PRO A 50 5.30 8.20 -7.06
N ARG A 51 4.26 8.37 -6.24
CA ARG A 51 3.00 7.61 -6.31
C ARG A 51 2.08 8.23 -7.36
N LYS A 52 2.47 8.12 -8.63
CA LYS A 52 1.72 8.66 -9.77
C LYS A 52 1.82 7.70 -10.96
N LEU A 53 0.87 7.80 -11.87
CA LEU A 53 1.01 7.17 -13.18
C LEU A 53 2.21 7.79 -13.90
N VAL A 54 3.12 6.94 -14.38
CA VAL A 54 4.27 7.35 -15.19
C VAL A 54 4.00 6.90 -16.61
N VAL A 55 4.04 7.85 -17.53
CA VAL A 55 3.95 7.59 -18.98
C VAL A 55 5.36 7.68 -19.55
N LYS A 56 5.69 6.75 -20.45
CA LYS A 56 6.96 6.71 -21.16
C LYS A 56 6.69 6.94 -22.64
N ASP A 57 7.51 7.79 -23.26
CA ASP A 57 7.49 8.05 -24.70
C ASP A 57 8.00 6.86 -25.53
#